data_AF-A0A1B6KN38-F1
#
_entry.id   AF-A0A1B6KN38-F1
#
_cell.length_a   1.000
_cell.length_b   1.000
_cell.length_c   1.000
_cell.angle_alpha   90.00
_cell.angle_beta   90.00
_cell.angle_gamma   90.00
#
_symmetry.space_group_name_H-M   'P 1'
#
loop_
_entity.id
_entity.type
_entity.pdbx_description
1 polymer ?
#
loop_
_entity_poly.entity_id
_entity_poly.type
_entity_poly.pdbx_seq_one_letter_code
_entity_poly.pdbx_strand_id
1 'polypeptide(L)'
;PDEFSPLVECLLPQQVLSIDPCFYFGNLSKVVLSGPWHVEDDYAFVPTPVDTSMINLPSYIENIRDRLAENIHEMWAMNKIEAGWMYGERRDDIRKIHPCLIQFERLPPAEKRYDTQLAVQTLKTILALGYHISMDKPPSRIKNIRLPNEPFMQSNGYKPAPLDLAAISLNPKMEELVDQLAENTHNLWAKERIQQHWTYGLNEDPDMLRSPHLVPYSKVDEAIKKANRDTASETVRTLLVYGYNLDPPTGEQHEALLAEGLRLRQQSFRTYRVEKNYAVTNGKWYFEFEILTAGPMRVGWARADCPPGFQIGSDEYSWAFDGFNEEKVYLGTAESFGRQWQVADVV
;
A
#
# COMPACT_ATOMS: atom_id res chain seq x y z
N PRO A 1 -8.26 4.46 35.19
CA PRO A 1 -8.25 5.83 35.75
C PRO A 1 -8.79 6.80 34.70
N ASP A 2 -9.25 7.97 35.11
CA ASP A 2 -9.62 9.02 34.14
C ASP A 2 -8.37 9.33 33.29
N GLU A 3 -8.55 9.55 31.98
CA GLU A 3 -7.49 9.75 30.96
C GLU A 3 -6.77 8.48 30.45
N PHE A 4 -7.18 7.27 30.83
CA PHE A 4 -6.59 6.03 30.31
C PHE A 4 -7.61 5.19 29.53
N SER A 5 -7.26 4.86 28.29
CA SER A 5 -8.00 3.87 27.50
C SER A 5 -7.68 2.44 27.94
N PRO A 6 -8.66 1.52 27.92
CA PRO A 6 -8.40 0.09 28.05
C PRO A 6 -7.44 -0.40 26.95
N LEU A 7 -6.46 -1.26 27.30
CA LEU A 7 -5.50 -1.81 26.34
C LEU A 7 -6.16 -2.56 25.16
N VAL A 8 -7.35 -3.13 25.36
CA VAL A 8 -8.10 -3.80 24.28
C VAL A 8 -8.45 -2.84 23.13
N GLU A 9 -8.47 -1.52 23.37
CA GLU A 9 -8.72 -0.52 22.33
C GLU A 9 -7.52 -0.31 21.39
N CYS A 10 -6.34 -0.89 21.66
CA CYS A 10 -5.20 -0.83 20.74
C CYS A 10 -5.16 -1.99 19.73
N LEU A 11 -6.11 -2.94 19.82
CA LEU A 11 -6.20 -4.04 18.86
C LEU A 11 -6.46 -3.49 17.47
N LEU A 12 -5.66 -3.90 16.51
CA LEU A 12 -5.84 -3.51 15.11
C LEU A 12 -7.09 -4.18 14.52
N PRO A 13 -7.62 -3.64 13.40
CA PRO A 13 -8.69 -4.30 12.66
C PRO A 13 -8.35 -5.78 12.42
N GLN A 14 -9.32 -6.65 12.71
CA GLN A 14 -9.21 -8.11 12.58
C GLN A 14 -8.15 -8.80 13.46
N GLN A 15 -7.44 -8.07 14.32
CA GLN A 15 -6.49 -8.66 15.26
C GLN A 15 -7.24 -9.36 16.39
N VAL A 16 -6.90 -10.63 16.61
CA VAL A 16 -7.38 -11.40 17.76
C VAL A 16 -6.30 -11.37 18.82
N LEU A 17 -6.67 -10.99 20.05
CA LEU A 17 -5.75 -11.03 21.18
C LEU A 17 -5.33 -12.48 21.46
N SER A 18 -4.04 -12.75 21.35
CA SER A 18 -3.42 -14.03 21.73
C SER A 18 -2.40 -13.82 22.85
N ILE A 19 -2.13 -14.89 23.59
CA ILE A 19 -1.04 -14.93 24.58
C ILE A 19 -0.02 -15.92 24.04
N ASP A 20 1.08 -15.39 23.54
CA ASP A 20 2.15 -16.18 22.94
C ASP A 20 3.41 -16.15 23.82
N PRO A 21 4.20 -17.25 23.85
CA PRO A 21 5.47 -17.25 24.57
C PRO A 21 6.43 -16.22 23.98
N CYS A 22 7.00 -15.34 24.82
CA CYS A 22 8.00 -14.36 24.37
C CYS A 22 9.22 -15.02 23.69
N PHE A 23 9.52 -16.26 24.06
CA PHE A 23 10.53 -17.09 23.40
C PHE A 23 9.92 -18.44 23.03
N TYR A 24 9.79 -18.68 21.72
CA TYR A 24 9.38 -19.96 21.18
C TYR A 24 10.51 -20.55 20.33
N PHE A 25 10.90 -21.79 20.63
CA PHE A 25 11.95 -22.52 19.92
C PHE A 25 11.38 -23.67 19.06
N GLY A 26 10.05 -23.76 18.96
CA GLY A 26 9.36 -24.93 18.42
C GLY A 26 9.03 -25.97 19.49
N ASN A 27 8.45 -27.09 19.06
CA ASN A 27 8.14 -28.21 19.94
C ASN A 27 9.36 -29.15 20.06
N LEU A 28 10.24 -28.84 21.01
CA LEU A 28 11.50 -29.57 21.20
C LEU A 28 11.31 -31.05 21.57
N SER A 29 10.21 -31.42 22.25
CA SER A 29 9.94 -32.83 22.56
C SER A 29 9.57 -33.66 21.33
N LYS A 30 9.13 -32.99 20.25
CA LYS A 30 8.92 -33.58 18.93
C LYS A 30 10.04 -33.26 17.94
N VAL A 31 11.14 -32.67 18.39
CA VAL A 31 12.27 -32.22 17.55
C VAL A 31 11.84 -31.22 16.46
N VAL A 32 10.77 -30.46 16.72
CA VAL A 32 10.32 -29.39 15.82
C VAL A 32 10.98 -28.09 16.25
N LEU A 33 11.73 -27.49 15.32
CA LEU A 33 12.43 -26.23 15.54
C LEU A 33 11.66 -25.08 14.90
N SER A 34 11.73 -23.89 15.50
CA SER A 34 11.09 -22.68 14.95
C SER A 34 12.10 -21.54 14.83
N GLY A 35 11.98 -20.74 13.77
CA GLY A 35 12.71 -19.48 13.65
C GLY A 35 12.32 -18.47 14.74
N PRO A 36 12.96 -17.28 14.77
CA PRO A 36 12.46 -16.20 15.59
C PRO A 36 11.02 -15.83 15.17
N TRP A 37 10.17 -15.52 16.15
CA TRP A 37 8.86 -14.95 15.87
C TRP A 37 9.03 -13.59 15.19
N HIS A 38 8.23 -13.33 14.17
CA HIS A 38 8.14 -12.00 13.59
C HIS A 38 7.37 -11.12 14.57
N VAL A 39 8.09 -10.38 15.39
CA VAL A 39 7.48 -9.34 16.22
C VAL A 39 7.13 -8.21 15.27
N GLU A 40 5.83 -7.95 15.07
CA GLU A 40 5.41 -6.72 14.39
C GLU A 40 5.83 -5.54 15.27
N ASP A 41 6.44 -4.52 14.67
CA ASP A 41 6.86 -3.34 15.42
C ASP A 41 5.63 -2.63 16.02
N ASP A 42 5.65 -2.39 17.33
CA ASP A 42 4.59 -1.70 18.10
C ASP A 42 4.64 -0.16 17.95
N TYR A 43 5.11 0.37 16.81
CA TYR A 43 5.13 1.81 16.62
C TYR A 43 3.71 2.34 16.38
N ALA A 44 3.39 3.44 17.06
CA ALA A 44 2.17 4.19 16.80
C ALA A 44 2.12 4.58 15.30
N PHE A 45 0.95 4.39 14.69
CA PHE A 45 0.75 4.79 13.30
C PHE A 45 0.95 6.31 13.15
N VAL A 46 1.93 6.69 12.33
CA VAL A 46 2.15 8.07 11.91
C VAL A 46 1.99 8.11 10.39
N PRO A 47 0.94 8.78 9.86
CA PRO A 47 0.75 8.86 8.43
C PRO A 47 1.86 9.68 7.78
N THR A 48 2.39 9.17 6.67
CA THR A 48 3.44 9.83 5.89
C THR A 48 2.91 10.15 4.49
N PRO A 49 2.11 11.22 4.32
CA PRO A 49 1.76 11.69 2.99
C PRO A 49 3.00 12.04 2.18
N VAL A 50 2.90 11.83 0.87
CA VAL A 50 3.91 12.22 -0.10
C VAL A 50 4.14 13.72 -0.01
N ASP A 51 5.39 14.13 0.20
CA ASP A 51 5.74 15.55 0.26
C ASP A 51 5.80 16.15 -1.15
N THR A 52 4.97 17.15 -1.39
CA THR A 52 4.87 17.87 -2.67
C THR A 52 5.43 19.31 -2.58
N SER A 53 5.99 19.70 -1.44
CA SER A 53 6.42 21.08 -1.15
C SER A 53 7.45 21.62 -2.15
N MET A 54 8.38 20.76 -2.59
CA MET A 54 9.46 21.10 -3.52
C MET A 54 9.11 20.88 -4.99
N ILE A 55 7.90 20.38 -5.29
CA ILE A 55 7.48 20.08 -6.67
C ILE A 55 6.82 21.30 -7.30
N ASN A 56 7.36 21.73 -8.44
CA ASN A 56 6.77 22.74 -9.32
C ASN A 56 6.20 22.06 -10.56
N LEU A 57 4.99 22.45 -10.96
CA LEU A 57 4.35 21.90 -12.16
C LEU A 57 4.88 22.63 -13.40
N PRO A 58 5.39 21.91 -14.41
CA PRO A 58 5.60 22.45 -15.75
C PRO A 58 4.32 23.02 -16.36
N SER A 59 4.43 24.09 -17.15
CA SER A 59 3.27 24.78 -17.76
C SER A 59 2.37 23.87 -18.61
N TYR A 60 2.95 22.89 -19.31
CA TYR A 60 2.16 21.94 -20.09
C TYR A 60 1.31 21.01 -19.21
N ILE A 61 1.74 20.74 -17.97
CA ILE A 61 0.98 19.97 -16.98
C ILE A 61 -0.07 20.86 -16.30
N GLU A 62 0.21 22.15 -16.12
CA GLU A 62 -0.79 23.10 -15.64
C GLU A 62 -1.98 23.22 -16.60
N ASN A 63 -1.78 23.03 -17.91
CA ASN A 63 -2.86 23.10 -18.89
C ASN A 63 -3.91 21.99 -18.70
N ILE A 64 -3.55 20.81 -18.18
CA ILE A 64 -4.51 19.74 -17.92
C ILE A 64 -5.24 19.88 -16.60
N ARG A 65 -4.70 20.65 -15.65
CA ARG A 65 -5.29 20.89 -14.32
C ARG A 65 -6.78 21.22 -14.40
N ASP A 66 -7.15 22.19 -15.23
CA ASP A 66 -8.54 22.68 -15.28
C ASP A 66 -9.48 21.62 -15.86
N ARG A 67 -9.02 20.80 -16.81
CA ARG A 67 -9.78 19.68 -17.37
C ARG A 67 -9.91 18.52 -16.40
N LEU A 68 -8.85 18.26 -15.63
CA LEU A 68 -8.89 17.26 -14.57
C LEU A 68 -9.86 17.68 -13.47
N ALA A 69 -9.81 18.95 -13.04
CA ALA A 69 -10.73 19.52 -12.07
C ALA A 69 -12.19 19.50 -12.56
N GLU A 70 -12.43 19.83 -13.83
CA GLU A 70 -13.73 19.71 -14.48
C GLU A 70 -14.24 18.26 -14.41
N ASN A 71 -13.44 17.26 -14.80
CA ASN A 71 -13.87 15.86 -14.75
C ASN A 71 -14.09 15.35 -13.32
N ILE A 72 -13.28 15.79 -12.34
CA ILE A 72 -13.49 15.49 -10.92
C ILE A 72 -14.88 15.99 -10.48
N HIS A 73 -15.23 17.23 -10.84
CA HIS A 73 -16.53 17.81 -10.54
C HIS A 73 -17.68 17.06 -11.22
N GLU A 74 -17.54 16.71 -12.50
CA GLU A 74 -18.54 15.96 -13.25
C GLU A 74 -18.80 14.56 -12.64
N MET A 75 -17.75 13.87 -12.18
CA MET A 75 -17.86 12.59 -11.47
C MET A 75 -18.52 12.75 -10.10
N TRP A 76 -18.11 13.75 -9.31
CA TRP A 76 -18.73 14.08 -8.03
C TRP A 76 -20.23 14.36 -8.20
N ALA A 77 -20.61 15.17 -9.19
CA ALA A 77 -21.98 15.52 -9.48
C ALA A 77 -22.81 14.30 -9.89
N MET A 78 -22.25 13.44 -10.77
CA MET A 78 -22.89 12.17 -11.17
C MET A 78 -23.18 11.30 -9.95
N ASN A 79 -22.16 11.00 -9.12
CA ASN A 79 -22.30 10.15 -7.93
C ASN A 79 -23.29 10.75 -6.90
N LYS A 80 -23.30 12.08 -6.74
CA LYS A 80 -24.29 12.76 -5.90
C LYS A 80 -25.70 12.57 -6.40
N ILE A 81 -25.95 12.72 -7.70
CA ILE A 81 -27.29 12.55 -8.26
C ILE A 81 -27.74 11.09 -8.18
N GLU A 82 -26.85 10.12 -8.39
CA GLU A 82 -27.16 8.69 -8.18
C GLU A 82 -27.55 8.39 -6.72
N ALA A 83 -26.92 9.07 -5.76
CA ALA A 83 -27.31 9.00 -4.35
C ALA A 83 -28.62 9.75 -4.01
N GLY A 84 -29.29 10.33 -5.03
CA GLY A 84 -30.57 11.00 -4.92
C GLY A 84 -30.48 12.49 -4.56
N TRP A 85 -29.31 13.11 -4.72
CA TRP A 85 -29.18 14.56 -4.53
C TRP A 85 -29.70 15.33 -5.75
N MET A 86 -30.34 16.46 -5.48
CA MET A 86 -30.91 17.35 -6.50
C MET A 86 -30.37 18.76 -6.36
N TYR A 87 -30.37 19.50 -7.47
CA TYR A 87 -30.01 20.92 -7.45
C TYR A 87 -31.03 21.77 -6.67
N GLY A 88 -30.51 22.74 -5.92
CA GLY A 88 -31.27 23.87 -5.38
C GLY A 88 -30.35 24.91 -4.74
N GLU A 89 -30.80 26.16 -4.67
CA GLU A 89 -29.94 27.30 -4.27
C GLU A 89 -29.39 27.22 -2.84
N ARG A 90 -30.07 26.47 -1.96
CA ARG A 90 -29.68 26.31 -0.55
C ARG A 90 -29.47 24.83 -0.26
N ARG A 91 -28.34 24.51 0.37
CA ARG A 91 -28.02 23.16 0.80
C ARG A 91 -29.01 22.68 1.87
N ASP A 92 -29.55 21.49 1.69
CA ASP A 92 -30.45 20.82 2.63
C ASP A 92 -30.15 19.32 2.59
N ASP A 93 -29.50 18.80 3.63
CA ASP A 93 -29.03 17.42 3.65
C ASP A 93 -30.17 16.41 3.85
N ILE A 94 -31.27 16.81 4.54
CA ILE A 94 -32.44 15.94 4.76
C ILE A 94 -33.20 15.74 3.45
N ARG A 95 -33.39 16.83 2.70
CA ARG A 95 -34.06 16.80 1.39
C ARG A 95 -33.12 16.44 0.23
N LYS A 96 -31.83 16.21 0.54
CA LYS A 96 -30.76 15.95 -0.42
C LYS A 96 -30.67 17.02 -1.52
N ILE A 97 -30.59 18.29 -1.13
CA ILE A 97 -30.44 19.43 -2.03
C ILE A 97 -29.01 19.97 -1.94
N HIS A 98 -28.35 20.16 -3.09
CA HIS A 98 -27.00 20.70 -3.14
C HIS A 98 -26.84 21.81 -4.20
N PRO A 99 -26.33 23.01 -3.84
CA PRO A 99 -26.21 24.14 -4.76
C PRO A 99 -25.12 23.97 -5.81
N CYS A 100 -24.10 23.16 -5.53
CA CYS A 100 -23.00 22.94 -6.48
C CYS A 100 -23.32 21.98 -7.63
N LEU A 101 -24.55 21.46 -7.76
CA LEU A 101 -24.97 20.66 -8.92
C LEU A 101 -25.24 21.58 -10.13
N ILE A 102 -24.18 22.24 -10.58
CA ILE A 102 -24.12 23.21 -11.69
C ILE A 102 -22.86 22.96 -12.52
N GLN A 103 -22.74 23.63 -13.67
CA GLN A 103 -21.55 23.58 -14.52
C GLN A 103 -20.30 24.09 -13.77
N PHE A 104 -19.15 23.45 -14.02
CA PHE A 104 -17.87 23.77 -13.38
C PHE A 104 -17.48 25.26 -13.48
N GLU A 105 -17.74 25.91 -14.62
CA GLU A 105 -17.44 27.33 -14.81
C GLU A 105 -18.27 28.26 -13.93
N ARG A 106 -19.43 27.80 -13.48
CA ARG A 106 -20.38 28.57 -12.66
C ARG A 106 -20.27 28.26 -11.18
N LEU A 107 -19.37 27.35 -10.78
CA LEU A 107 -19.12 27.04 -9.39
C LEU A 107 -18.74 28.29 -8.58
N PRO A 108 -19.14 28.34 -7.30
CA PRO A 108 -18.61 29.34 -6.38
C PRO A 108 -17.08 29.31 -6.39
N PRO A 109 -16.40 30.47 -6.28
CA PRO A 109 -14.93 30.52 -6.35
C PRO A 109 -14.21 29.62 -5.35
N ALA A 110 -14.81 29.39 -4.17
CA ALA A 110 -14.26 28.49 -3.15
C ALA A 110 -14.28 27.02 -3.60
N GLU A 111 -15.43 26.53 -4.08
CA GLU A 111 -15.60 25.14 -4.56
C GLU A 111 -14.74 24.88 -5.79
N LYS A 112 -14.75 25.81 -6.77
CA LYS A 112 -13.91 25.70 -7.96
C LYS A 112 -12.43 25.64 -7.60
N ARG A 113 -12.01 26.45 -6.61
CA ARG A 113 -10.62 26.45 -6.12
C ARG A 113 -10.28 25.14 -5.44
N TYR A 114 -11.20 24.52 -4.71
CA TYR A 114 -11.01 23.22 -4.09
C TYR A 114 -10.69 22.15 -5.14
N ASP A 115 -11.53 21.98 -6.16
CA ASP A 115 -11.31 20.98 -7.23
C ASP A 115 -10.00 21.25 -8.00
N THR A 116 -9.74 22.53 -8.27
CA THR A 116 -8.50 22.95 -8.94
C THR A 116 -7.27 22.62 -8.09
N GLN A 117 -7.33 22.85 -6.78
CA GLN A 117 -6.24 22.53 -5.85
C GLN A 117 -6.06 21.02 -5.71
N LEU A 118 -7.14 20.25 -5.67
CA LEU A 118 -7.10 18.79 -5.66
C LEU A 118 -6.38 18.26 -6.91
N ALA A 119 -6.76 18.76 -8.10
CA ALA A 119 -6.10 18.41 -9.35
C ALA A 119 -4.59 18.75 -9.33
N VAL A 120 -4.21 19.94 -8.84
CA VAL A 120 -2.79 20.33 -8.69
C VAL A 120 -2.04 19.39 -7.76
N GLN A 121 -2.61 19.08 -6.59
CA GLN A 121 -1.96 18.21 -5.61
C GLN A 121 -1.79 16.79 -6.14
N THR A 122 -2.77 16.25 -6.85
CA THR A 122 -2.64 14.95 -7.50
C THR A 122 -1.51 14.95 -8.53
N LEU A 123 -1.43 15.96 -9.40
CA LEU A 123 -0.36 16.08 -10.40
C LEU A 123 1.02 16.20 -9.74
N LYS A 124 1.14 17.00 -8.66
CA LYS A 124 2.38 17.11 -7.91
C LYS A 124 2.77 15.80 -7.23
N THR A 125 1.79 15.06 -6.72
CA THR A 125 2.00 13.75 -6.07
C THR A 125 2.57 12.75 -7.07
N ILE A 126 2.01 12.68 -8.28
CA ILE A 126 2.51 11.81 -9.36
C ILE A 126 4.00 12.11 -9.65
N LEU A 127 4.37 13.39 -9.78
CA LEU A 127 5.76 13.78 -9.99
C LEU A 127 6.66 13.48 -8.77
N ALA A 128 6.16 13.68 -7.55
CA ALA A 128 6.89 13.38 -6.31
C ALA A 128 7.16 11.87 -6.14
N LEU A 129 6.25 11.02 -6.65
CA LEU A 129 6.43 9.57 -6.72
C LEU A 129 7.42 9.14 -7.82
N GLY A 130 8.00 10.10 -8.56
CA GLY A 130 9.03 9.85 -9.57
C GLY A 130 8.50 9.51 -10.96
N TYR A 131 7.19 9.58 -11.18
CA TYR A 131 6.62 9.37 -12.51
C TYR A 131 6.89 10.58 -13.40
N HIS A 132 7.28 10.33 -14.65
CA HIS A 132 7.40 11.36 -15.67
C HIS A 132 6.06 11.50 -16.39
N ILE A 133 5.52 12.73 -16.45
CA ILE A 133 4.32 13.04 -17.23
C ILE A 133 4.75 13.61 -18.58
N SER A 134 4.48 12.88 -19.66
CA SER A 134 4.76 13.28 -21.05
C SER A 134 3.44 13.50 -21.80
N MET A 135 3.44 14.39 -22.81
CA MET A 135 2.23 14.70 -23.58
C MET A 135 2.36 14.10 -24.98
N ASP A 136 1.50 13.14 -25.28
CA ASP A 136 1.28 12.63 -26.63
C ASP A 136 0.09 13.35 -27.28
N LYS A 137 -0.05 13.15 -28.58
CA LYS A 137 -1.17 13.70 -29.33
C LYS A 137 -2.48 13.15 -28.75
N PRO A 138 -3.37 14.00 -28.21
CA PRO A 138 -4.61 13.51 -27.62
C PRO A 138 -5.42 12.75 -28.67
N PRO A 139 -6.15 11.69 -28.27
CA PRO A 139 -7.02 10.97 -29.19
C PRO A 139 -7.99 11.93 -29.87
N SER A 140 -8.24 11.71 -31.15
CA SER A 140 -9.05 12.59 -32.00
C SER A 140 -10.51 12.72 -31.56
N ARG A 141 -10.98 11.86 -30.65
CA ARG A 141 -12.33 11.92 -30.09
C ARG A 141 -12.37 11.44 -28.64
N ILE A 142 -12.45 12.39 -27.72
CA ILE A 142 -12.80 12.16 -26.32
C ILE A 142 -14.32 11.99 -26.22
N LYS A 143 -14.77 10.98 -25.47
CA LYS A 143 -16.19 10.67 -25.28
C LYS A 143 -16.56 10.86 -23.82
N ASN A 144 -17.81 11.28 -23.60
CA ASN A 144 -18.40 11.37 -22.27
C ASN A 144 -19.45 10.28 -22.12
N ILE A 145 -19.71 9.89 -20.87
CA ILE A 145 -20.76 8.93 -20.52
C ILE A 145 -22.13 9.52 -20.93
N ARG A 146 -22.94 8.71 -21.61
CA ARG A 146 -24.29 9.11 -22.01
C ARG A 146 -25.29 8.81 -20.91
N LEU A 147 -25.55 9.80 -20.07
CA LEU A 147 -26.52 9.68 -18.98
C LEU A 147 -27.98 9.96 -19.46
N PRO A 148 -28.97 9.17 -18.99
CA PRO A 148 -30.38 9.42 -19.25
C PRO A 148 -30.85 10.74 -18.61
N ASN A 149 -31.99 11.28 -19.03
CA ASN A 149 -32.49 12.53 -18.45
C ASN A 149 -32.98 12.34 -17.01
N GLU A 150 -33.66 11.24 -16.70
CA GLU A 150 -34.02 10.91 -15.31
C GLU A 150 -33.03 9.87 -14.79
N PRO A 151 -32.39 10.05 -13.62
CA PRO A 151 -32.48 11.19 -12.68
C PRO A 151 -31.46 12.33 -12.92
N PHE A 152 -30.62 12.24 -13.97
CA PHE A 152 -29.41 13.08 -14.07
C PHE A 152 -29.64 14.52 -14.53
N MET A 153 -30.72 14.82 -15.23
CA MET A 153 -31.06 16.16 -15.67
C MET A 153 -31.67 16.95 -14.52
N GLN A 154 -30.94 17.95 -14.06
CA GLN A 154 -31.35 18.80 -12.95
C GLN A 154 -32.31 19.91 -13.42
N SER A 155 -33.05 20.50 -12.47
CA SER A 155 -34.04 21.55 -12.73
C SER A 155 -33.46 22.84 -13.34
N ASN A 156 -32.16 23.06 -13.18
CA ASN A 156 -31.39 24.16 -13.79
C ASN A 156 -30.85 23.83 -15.20
N GLY A 157 -31.19 22.66 -15.74
CA GLY A 157 -30.71 22.17 -17.05
C GLY A 157 -29.30 21.61 -17.04
N TYR A 158 -28.62 21.55 -15.89
CA TYR A 158 -27.34 20.88 -15.75
C TYR A 158 -27.54 19.35 -15.79
N LYS A 159 -26.68 18.67 -16.55
CA LYS A 159 -26.58 17.22 -16.54
C LYS A 159 -25.10 16.88 -16.56
N PRO A 160 -24.59 16.11 -15.58
CA PRO A 160 -23.18 15.74 -15.57
C PRO A 160 -22.84 14.93 -16.83
N ALA A 161 -21.63 15.10 -17.32
CA ALA A 161 -21.11 14.44 -18.49
C ALA A 161 -19.63 14.06 -18.28
N PRO A 162 -19.32 13.21 -17.29
CA PRO A 162 -17.95 12.75 -17.06
C PRO A 162 -17.42 11.96 -18.25
N LEU A 163 -16.11 11.83 -18.30
CA LEU A 163 -15.42 11.10 -19.36
C LEU A 163 -15.75 9.60 -19.34
N ASP A 164 -15.90 9.02 -20.54
CA ASP A 164 -16.04 7.57 -20.70
C ASP A 164 -14.64 6.92 -20.70
N LEU A 165 -14.28 6.33 -19.56
CA LEU A 165 -12.96 5.74 -19.32
C LEU A 165 -12.92 4.22 -19.61
N ALA A 166 -14.02 3.61 -20.03
CA ALA A 166 -14.14 2.15 -20.15
C ALA A 166 -13.20 1.52 -21.19
N ALA A 167 -12.81 2.30 -22.22
CA ALA A 167 -11.91 1.85 -23.27
C ALA A 167 -10.42 1.94 -22.91
N ILE A 168 -10.07 2.63 -21.81
CA ILE A 168 -8.69 2.72 -21.35
C ILE A 168 -8.38 1.47 -20.53
N SER A 169 -7.21 0.87 -20.75
CA SER A 169 -6.66 -0.17 -19.87
C SER A 169 -5.38 0.35 -19.23
N LEU A 170 -5.21 0.10 -17.94
CA LEU A 170 -3.99 0.45 -17.22
C LEU A 170 -3.02 -0.72 -17.31
N ASN A 171 -1.74 -0.41 -17.49
CA ASN A 171 -0.68 -1.40 -17.39
C ASN A 171 -0.33 -1.65 -15.90
N PRO A 172 0.42 -2.72 -15.56
CA PRO A 172 0.75 -3.02 -14.16
C PRO A 172 1.46 -1.89 -13.41
N LYS A 173 2.27 -1.08 -14.11
CA LYS A 173 2.99 0.05 -13.52
C LYS A 173 2.11 1.27 -13.24
N MET A 174 1.02 1.42 -13.99
CA MET A 174 -0.01 2.41 -13.71
C MET A 174 -0.94 1.94 -12.60
N GLU A 175 -1.23 0.63 -12.50
CA GLU A 175 -1.96 0.07 -11.36
C GLU A 175 -1.17 0.25 -10.04
N GLU A 176 0.16 0.15 -10.09
CA GLU A 176 1.04 0.48 -8.95
C GLU A 176 0.94 1.96 -8.56
N LEU A 177 0.89 2.89 -9.53
CA LEU A 177 0.65 4.31 -9.26
C LEU A 177 -0.71 4.53 -8.60
N VAL A 178 -1.75 3.84 -9.08
CA VAL A 178 -3.10 3.92 -8.51
C VAL A 178 -3.07 3.52 -7.03
N ASP A 179 -2.33 2.48 -6.67
CA ASP A 179 -2.16 2.07 -5.28
C ASP A 179 -1.43 3.12 -4.43
N GLN A 180 -0.34 3.69 -4.94
CA GLN A 180 0.40 4.76 -4.26
C GLN A 180 -0.44 6.02 -4.06
N LEU A 181 -1.27 6.40 -5.05
CA LEU A 181 -2.18 7.54 -4.94
C LEU A 181 -3.32 7.28 -3.94
N ALA A 182 -3.86 6.06 -3.92
CA ALA A 182 -4.91 5.65 -2.99
C ALA A 182 -4.40 5.63 -1.55
N GLU A 183 -3.18 5.12 -1.33
CA GLU A 183 -2.49 5.17 -0.03
C GLU A 183 -2.21 6.62 0.40
N ASN A 184 -1.70 7.46 -0.51
CA ASN A 184 -1.46 8.86 -0.19
C ASN A 184 -2.75 9.61 0.18
N THR A 185 -3.87 9.30 -0.49
CA THR A 185 -5.19 9.83 -0.14
C THR A 185 -5.57 9.49 1.29
N HIS A 186 -5.36 8.23 1.71
CA HIS A 186 -5.58 7.80 3.09
C HIS A 186 -4.65 8.51 4.07
N ASN A 187 -3.36 8.63 3.74
CA ASN A 187 -2.38 9.29 4.60
C ASN A 187 -2.70 10.78 4.81
N LEU A 188 -3.17 11.49 3.77
CA LEU A 188 -3.61 12.88 3.87
C LEU A 188 -4.82 13.01 4.81
N TRP A 189 -5.83 12.14 4.63
CA TRP A 189 -6.99 12.08 5.52
C TRP A 189 -6.57 11.81 6.97
N ALA A 190 -5.72 10.80 7.19
CA ALA A 190 -5.26 10.44 8.52
C ALA A 190 -4.47 11.57 9.19
N LYS A 191 -3.60 12.24 8.43
CA LYS A 191 -2.83 13.39 8.92
C LYS A 191 -3.75 14.53 9.34
N GLU A 192 -4.75 14.86 8.53
CA GLU A 192 -5.73 15.91 8.86
C GLU A 192 -6.54 15.56 10.11
N ARG A 193 -7.03 14.31 10.20
CA ARG A 193 -7.76 13.82 11.37
C ARG A 193 -6.94 13.89 12.64
N ILE A 194 -5.68 13.44 12.61
CA ILE A 194 -4.77 13.53 13.75
C ILE A 194 -4.50 14.99 14.14
N GLN A 195 -4.35 15.90 13.17
CA GLN A 195 -4.23 17.35 13.45
C GLN A 195 -5.49 17.92 14.12
N GLN A 196 -6.66 17.39 13.78
CA GLN A 196 -7.94 17.68 14.43
C GLN A 196 -8.14 16.89 15.74
N HIS A 197 -7.09 16.25 16.27
CA HIS A 197 -7.06 15.52 17.53
C HIS A 197 -7.89 14.24 17.53
N TRP A 198 -8.15 13.67 16.35
CA TRP A 198 -8.76 12.35 16.26
C TRP A 198 -7.76 11.27 16.63
N THR A 199 -8.21 10.26 17.37
CA THR A 199 -7.41 9.11 17.77
C THR A 199 -7.98 7.80 17.22
N TYR A 200 -7.14 6.77 17.21
CA TYR A 200 -7.63 5.42 16.93
C TYR A 200 -8.68 4.99 17.94
N GLY A 201 -9.66 4.20 17.49
CA GLY A 201 -10.61 3.50 18.34
C GLY A 201 -11.34 2.41 17.57
N LEU A 202 -11.89 1.42 18.26
CA LEU A 202 -12.51 0.26 17.61
C LEU A 202 -13.77 0.60 16.79
N ASN A 203 -14.41 1.73 17.07
CA ASN A 203 -15.62 2.20 16.41
C ASN A 203 -15.51 3.68 16.09
N GLU A 204 -16.25 4.12 15.08
CA GLU A 204 -16.38 5.54 14.76
C GLU A 204 -17.19 6.24 15.87
N ASP A 205 -16.60 7.27 16.47
CA ASP A 205 -17.16 7.99 17.61
C ASP A 205 -16.85 9.49 17.47
N PRO A 206 -17.76 10.27 16.85
CA PRO A 206 -17.53 11.70 16.61
C PRO A 206 -17.46 12.55 17.88
N ASP A 207 -18.11 12.12 18.97
CA ASP A 207 -18.13 12.86 20.23
C ASP A 207 -16.78 12.74 20.95
N MET A 208 -16.14 11.56 20.87
CA MET A 208 -14.80 11.31 21.40
C MET A 208 -13.68 11.48 20.36
N LEU A 209 -14.02 11.88 19.13
CA LEU A 209 -13.09 12.01 18.00
C LEU A 209 -12.30 10.71 17.73
N ARG A 210 -12.96 9.55 17.72
CA ARG A 210 -12.30 8.27 17.46
C ARG A 210 -12.70 7.68 16.11
N SER A 211 -11.73 7.05 15.43
CA SER A 211 -11.98 6.36 14.17
C SER A 211 -11.20 5.04 14.07
N PRO A 212 -11.84 3.94 13.60
CA PRO A 212 -11.18 2.65 13.39
C PRO A 212 -10.27 2.64 12.17
N HIS A 213 -10.32 3.69 11.34
CA HIS A 213 -9.54 3.76 10.12
C HIS A 213 -8.22 4.52 10.29
N LEU A 214 -7.90 5.04 11.49
CA LEU A 214 -6.61 5.64 11.82
C LEU A 214 -5.52 4.57 12.02
N VAL A 215 -5.27 3.80 10.97
CA VAL A 215 -4.31 2.71 10.87
C VAL A 215 -3.57 2.80 9.53
N PRO A 216 -2.43 2.10 9.34
CA PRO A 216 -1.75 2.04 8.04
C PRO A 216 -2.71 1.59 6.94
N TYR A 217 -2.55 2.12 5.72
CA TYR A 217 -3.47 1.85 4.61
C TYR A 217 -3.65 0.35 4.33
N SER A 218 -2.61 -0.46 4.54
CA SER A 218 -2.66 -1.93 4.42
C SER A 218 -3.66 -2.61 5.36
N LYS A 219 -3.96 -2.00 6.52
CA LYS A 219 -4.88 -2.51 7.55
C LYS A 219 -6.26 -1.82 7.53
N VAL A 220 -6.51 -0.93 6.57
CA VAL A 220 -7.81 -0.29 6.36
C VAL A 220 -8.81 -1.27 5.73
N ASP A 221 -10.10 -1.07 5.99
CA ASP A 221 -11.17 -1.87 5.41
C ASP A 221 -11.16 -1.84 3.87
N GLU A 222 -11.44 -3.01 3.27
CA GLU A 222 -11.41 -3.21 1.82
C GLU A 222 -12.40 -2.30 1.07
N ALA A 223 -13.51 -1.91 1.69
CA ALA A 223 -14.47 -0.99 1.08
C ALA A 223 -13.86 0.41 0.86
N ILE A 224 -13.09 0.92 1.84
CA ILE A 224 -12.42 2.22 1.75
C ILE A 224 -11.25 2.14 0.77
N LYS A 225 -10.46 1.06 0.85
CA LYS A 225 -9.38 0.82 -0.13
C LYS A 225 -9.92 0.81 -1.55
N LYS A 226 -11.02 0.10 -1.79
CA LYS A 226 -11.70 0.07 -3.09
C LYS A 226 -12.13 1.46 -3.53
N ALA A 227 -12.78 2.24 -2.66
CA ALA A 227 -13.22 3.60 -3.00
C ALA A 227 -12.06 4.54 -3.35
N ASN A 228 -10.96 4.50 -2.58
CA ASN A 228 -9.77 5.29 -2.86
C ASN A 228 -9.09 4.83 -4.16
N ARG A 229 -9.01 3.51 -4.40
CA ARG A 229 -8.45 2.93 -5.61
C ARG A 229 -9.27 3.30 -6.85
N ASP A 230 -10.60 3.24 -6.76
CA ASP A 230 -11.50 3.62 -7.85
C ASP A 230 -11.28 5.10 -8.23
N THR A 231 -11.22 6.00 -7.24
CA THR A 231 -10.96 7.44 -7.45
C THR A 231 -9.57 7.70 -8.08
N ALA A 232 -8.54 7.02 -7.58
CA ALA A 232 -7.18 7.12 -8.11
C ALA A 232 -7.10 6.58 -9.55
N SER A 233 -7.75 5.44 -9.83
CA SER A 233 -7.83 4.82 -11.16
C SER A 233 -8.53 5.73 -12.17
N GLU A 234 -9.64 6.35 -11.79
CA GLU A 234 -10.33 7.34 -12.60
C GLU A 234 -9.43 8.54 -12.94
N THR A 235 -8.67 9.05 -11.96
CA THR A 235 -7.75 10.16 -12.17
C THR A 235 -6.65 9.79 -13.17
N VAL A 236 -6.01 8.63 -12.99
CA VAL A 236 -4.97 8.12 -13.88
C VAL A 236 -5.51 7.92 -15.31
N ARG A 237 -6.68 7.29 -15.45
CA ARG A 237 -7.32 7.07 -16.75
C ARG A 237 -7.72 8.38 -17.42
N THR A 238 -8.17 9.37 -16.65
CA THR A 238 -8.50 10.71 -17.15
C THR A 238 -7.29 11.36 -17.80
N LEU A 239 -6.12 11.31 -17.16
CA LEU A 239 -4.88 11.84 -17.73
C LEU A 239 -4.54 11.17 -19.08
N LEU A 240 -4.65 9.85 -19.15
CA LEU A 240 -4.40 9.08 -20.38
C LEU A 240 -5.39 9.44 -21.51
N VAL A 241 -6.67 9.64 -21.20
CA VAL A 241 -7.68 10.07 -22.20
C VAL A 241 -7.32 11.42 -22.82
N TYR A 242 -6.74 12.32 -22.03
CA TYR A 242 -6.28 13.61 -22.52
C TYR A 242 -4.90 13.57 -23.19
N GLY A 243 -4.28 12.39 -23.34
CA GLY A 243 -2.98 12.19 -23.97
C GLY A 243 -1.78 12.45 -23.05
N TYR A 244 -1.98 12.47 -21.73
CA TYR A 244 -0.88 12.57 -20.76
C TYR A 244 -0.42 11.18 -20.37
N ASN A 245 0.70 10.76 -20.91
CA ASN A 245 1.33 9.49 -20.57
C ASN A 245 2.08 9.61 -19.24
N LEU A 246 2.06 8.52 -18.47
CA LEU A 246 2.67 8.42 -17.16
C LEU A 246 3.74 7.32 -17.22
N ASP A 247 4.98 7.75 -17.34
CA ASP A 247 6.13 6.87 -17.42
C ASP A 247 6.66 6.59 -16.00
N PRO A 248 6.79 5.32 -15.58
CA PRO A 248 7.22 4.98 -14.23
C PRO A 248 8.69 5.38 -13.98
N PRO A 249 9.09 5.60 -12.71
CA PRO A 249 10.49 5.85 -12.37
C PRO A 249 11.38 4.68 -12.82
N THR A 250 12.55 4.99 -13.38
CA THR A 250 13.56 3.98 -13.78
C THR A 250 14.03 3.19 -12.55
N GLY A 251 13.93 1.86 -12.62
CA GLY A 251 13.83 0.94 -11.49
C GLY A 251 14.99 0.84 -10.49
N GLU A 252 16.17 1.41 -10.75
CA GLU A 252 17.36 1.17 -9.91
C GLU A 252 17.20 1.65 -8.45
N GLN A 253 16.52 2.78 -8.22
CA GLN A 253 16.37 3.34 -6.86
C GLN A 253 15.23 2.67 -6.08
N HIS A 254 14.15 2.28 -6.77
CA HIS A 254 12.99 1.63 -6.15
C HIS A 254 13.27 0.17 -5.82
N GLU A 255 13.95 -0.56 -6.72
CA GLU A 255 14.37 -1.94 -6.47
C GLU A 255 15.38 -2.03 -5.33
N ALA A 256 16.30 -1.06 -5.22
CA ALA A 256 17.27 -1.01 -4.11
C ALA A 256 16.59 -0.80 -2.74
N LEU A 257 15.55 0.04 -2.66
CA LEU A 257 14.79 0.26 -1.42
C LEU A 257 13.97 -0.98 -1.03
N LEU A 258 13.34 -1.65 -1.99
CA LEU A 258 12.64 -2.92 -1.75
C LEU A 258 13.62 -4.02 -1.31
N ALA A 259 14.79 -4.10 -1.93
CA ALA A 259 15.84 -5.04 -1.56
C ALA A 259 16.40 -4.76 -0.16
N GLU A 260 16.60 -3.49 0.21
CA GLU A 260 17.05 -3.11 1.56
C GLU A 260 15.97 -3.40 2.62
N GLY A 261 14.69 -3.18 2.30
CA GLY A 261 13.58 -3.56 3.17
C GLY A 261 13.48 -5.08 3.39
N LEU A 262 13.73 -5.87 2.35
CA LEU A 262 13.84 -7.33 2.44
C LEU A 262 15.04 -7.74 3.31
N ARG A 263 16.20 -7.08 3.12
CA ARG A 263 17.44 -7.31 3.86
C ARG A 263 17.30 -7.01 5.35
N LEU A 264 16.60 -5.93 5.70
CA LEU A 264 16.32 -5.56 7.10
C LEU A 264 15.40 -6.58 7.78
N ARG A 265 14.38 -7.10 7.08
CA ARG A 265 13.54 -8.21 7.57
C ARG A 265 14.32 -9.51 7.76
N GLN A 266 15.40 -9.72 7.00
CA GLN A 266 16.28 -10.89 7.09
C GLN A 266 17.30 -10.81 8.25
N GLN A 267 17.37 -9.72 9.01
CA GLN A 267 18.35 -9.59 10.11
C GLN A 267 18.00 -10.40 11.36
N SER A 268 16.75 -10.84 11.53
CA SER A 268 16.37 -11.73 12.63
C SER A 268 16.49 -13.18 12.18
N PHE A 269 17.57 -13.86 12.58
CA PHE A 269 17.77 -15.29 12.35
C PHE A 269 18.10 -16.03 13.65
N ARG A 270 17.89 -17.35 13.63
CA ARG A 270 18.21 -18.24 14.74
C ARG A 270 18.94 -19.46 14.22
N THR A 271 20.12 -19.73 14.77
CA THR A 271 20.93 -20.90 14.40
C THR A 271 20.75 -22.00 15.43
N TYR A 272 20.35 -23.18 14.98
CA TYR A 272 20.33 -24.40 15.78
C TYR A 272 21.55 -25.25 15.45
N ARG A 273 22.21 -25.79 16.48
CA ARG A 273 23.36 -26.69 16.32
C ARG A 273 23.34 -27.76 17.40
N VAL A 274 23.88 -28.92 17.07
CA VAL A 274 24.02 -30.04 18.01
C VAL A 274 25.16 -29.75 18.99
N GLU A 275 25.15 -30.39 20.17
CA GLU A 275 26.22 -30.23 21.14
C GLU A 275 27.58 -30.63 20.56
N LYS A 276 28.63 -29.91 21.00
CA LYS A 276 30.01 -30.10 20.55
C LYS A 276 30.51 -31.55 20.72
N ASN A 277 29.98 -32.27 21.69
CA ASN A 277 30.37 -33.65 22.02
C ASN A 277 29.98 -34.67 20.94
N TYR A 278 29.01 -34.34 20.09
CA TYR A 278 28.59 -35.17 18.96
C TYR A 278 29.34 -34.84 17.66
N ALA A 279 30.38 -34.00 17.73
CA ALA A 279 31.18 -33.68 16.55
C ALA A 279 31.86 -34.93 15.99
N VAL A 280 31.73 -35.12 14.68
CA VAL A 280 32.28 -36.27 13.95
C VAL A 280 33.58 -35.87 13.24
N THR A 281 34.57 -36.76 13.22
CA THR A 281 35.88 -36.51 12.59
C THR A 281 36.24 -37.50 11.49
N ASN A 282 35.54 -38.63 11.39
CA ASN A 282 35.74 -39.65 10.37
C ASN A 282 34.42 -40.39 10.08
N GLY A 283 34.33 -41.08 8.95
CA GLY A 283 33.16 -41.83 8.50
C GLY A 283 32.28 -41.06 7.51
N LYS A 284 31.14 -41.67 7.17
CA LYS A 284 30.08 -41.06 6.35
C LYS A 284 28.87 -40.85 7.24
N TRP A 285 28.29 -39.67 7.18
CA TRP A 285 27.19 -39.25 8.04
C TRP A 285 26.10 -38.63 7.20
N TYR A 286 24.87 -38.78 7.66
CA TYR A 286 23.71 -38.11 7.11
C TYR A 286 22.78 -37.72 8.26
N PHE A 287 21.97 -36.70 8.02
CA PHE A 287 20.82 -36.35 8.83
C PHE A 287 19.70 -35.96 7.85
N GLU A 288 18.48 -35.91 8.36
CA GLU A 288 17.31 -35.52 7.59
C GLU A 288 16.66 -34.30 8.27
N PHE A 289 16.09 -33.42 7.47
CA PHE A 289 15.31 -32.29 7.96
C PHE A 289 14.03 -32.13 7.14
N GLU A 290 12.89 -32.07 7.82
CA GLU A 290 11.57 -31.92 7.19
C GLU A 290 11.10 -30.46 7.19
N ILE A 291 10.62 -29.99 6.05
CA ILE A 291 10.12 -28.63 5.87
C ILE A 291 8.66 -28.52 6.32
N LEU A 292 8.39 -27.87 7.46
CA LEU A 292 7.02 -27.65 7.93
C LEU A 292 6.40 -26.32 7.44
N THR A 293 7.23 -25.35 7.09
CA THR A 293 6.79 -24.02 6.64
C THR A 293 7.64 -23.55 5.47
N ALA A 294 7.02 -23.01 4.43
CA ALA A 294 7.72 -22.36 3.34
C ALA A 294 8.37 -21.06 3.85
N GLY A 295 9.65 -20.86 3.53
CA GLY A 295 10.38 -19.66 3.87
C GLY A 295 11.89 -19.84 3.80
N PRO A 296 12.65 -18.74 3.96
CA PRO A 296 14.10 -18.78 3.92
C PRO A 296 14.64 -19.51 5.15
N MET A 297 15.29 -20.63 4.91
CA MET A 297 16.01 -21.42 5.91
C MET A 297 17.33 -21.88 5.30
N ARG A 298 18.33 -22.09 6.14
CA ARG A 298 19.62 -22.64 5.70
C ARG A 298 19.97 -23.84 6.55
N VAL A 299 20.35 -24.92 5.89
CA VAL A 299 20.67 -26.21 6.51
C VAL A 299 22.03 -26.70 6.01
N GLY A 300 22.79 -27.38 6.85
CA GLY A 300 24.08 -27.91 6.44
C GLY A 300 24.99 -28.25 7.61
N TRP A 301 26.29 -28.18 7.38
CA TRP A 301 27.31 -28.59 8.34
C TRP A 301 28.13 -27.40 8.81
N ALA A 302 28.56 -27.44 10.07
CA ALA A 302 29.44 -26.44 10.65
C ALA A 302 30.52 -27.12 11.48
N ARG A 303 31.68 -26.46 11.59
CA ARG A 303 32.72 -26.87 12.51
C ARG A 303 32.25 -26.74 13.96
N ALA A 304 32.73 -27.64 14.81
CA ALA A 304 32.34 -27.70 16.22
C ALA A 304 32.78 -26.46 17.04
N ASP A 305 33.73 -25.69 16.52
CA ASP A 305 34.26 -24.44 17.07
C ASP A 305 33.70 -23.18 16.37
N CYS A 306 32.63 -23.30 15.58
CA CYS A 306 32.02 -22.14 14.91
C CYS A 306 31.55 -21.07 15.93
N PRO A 307 31.87 -19.79 15.69
CA PRO A 307 31.41 -18.70 16.54
C PRO A 307 29.90 -18.46 16.37
N PRO A 308 29.20 -17.99 17.41
CA PRO A 308 27.82 -17.52 17.25
C PRO A 308 27.78 -16.19 16.48
N GLY A 309 26.59 -15.80 16.03
CA GLY A 309 26.35 -14.47 15.44
C GLY A 309 26.43 -14.40 13.92
N PHE A 310 26.77 -15.51 13.25
CA PHE A 310 26.69 -15.63 11.79
C PHE A 310 25.61 -16.64 11.39
N GLN A 311 24.94 -16.37 10.29
CA GLN A 311 24.07 -17.34 9.64
C GLN A 311 24.94 -18.46 9.04
N ILE A 312 24.43 -19.69 9.03
CA ILE A 312 25.17 -20.82 8.46
C ILE A 312 25.50 -20.55 6.97
N GLY A 313 26.74 -20.84 6.57
CA GLY A 313 27.30 -20.55 5.23
C GLY A 313 27.88 -19.15 5.07
N SER A 314 27.64 -18.22 6.00
CA SER A 314 28.13 -16.83 5.90
C SER A 314 29.56 -16.63 6.39
N ASP A 315 30.20 -17.68 6.93
CA ASP A 315 31.55 -17.65 7.46
C ASP A 315 32.42 -18.79 6.88
N GLU A 316 33.67 -18.88 7.34
CA GLU A 316 34.60 -19.94 6.95
C GLU A 316 34.36 -21.26 7.70
N TYR A 317 33.52 -21.23 8.74
CA TYR A 317 33.30 -22.35 9.67
C TYR A 317 32.12 -23.23 9.27
N SER A 318 31.34 -22.84 8.28
CA SER A 318 30.09 -23.51 7.95
C SER A 318 29.73 -23.51 6.48
N TRP A 319 28.99 -24.53 6.07
CA TRP A 319 28.50 -24.75 4.72
C TRP A 319 27.00 -24.93 4.78
N ALA A 320 26.28 -24.16 3.97
CA ALA A 320 24.83 -24.17 3.95
C ALA A 320 24.27 -24.48 2.57
N PHE A 321 23.07 -25.03 2.58
CA PHE A 321 22.15 -25.08 1.47
C PHE A 321 20.89 -24.28 1.85
N ASP A 322 20.51 -23.36 0.98
CA ASP A 322 19.28 -22.56 1.02
C ASP A 322 18.33 -23.09 -0.05
N GLY A 323 17.44 -24.01 0.34
CA GLY A 323 16.47 -24.58 -0.59
C GLY A 323 15.29 -23.66 -0.88
N PHE A 324 15.20 -22.47 -0.29
CA PHE A 324 14.21 -21.48 -0.68
C PHE A 324 14.68 -20.69 -1.91
N ASN A 325 15.96 -20.32 -1.92
CA ASN A 325 16.60 -19.58 -3.02
C ASN A 325 17.32 -20.47 -4.05
N GLU A 326 17.39 -21.79 -3.83
CA GLU A 326 18.12 -22.74 -4.68
C GLU A 326 19.63 -22.43 -4.75
N GLU A 327 20.24 -22.23 -3.58
CA GLU A 327 21.64 -21.80 -3.48
C GLU A 327 22.41 -22.63 -2.45
N LYS A 328 23.67 -22.94 -2.76
CA LYS A 328 24.65 -23.34 -1.73
C LYS A 328 25.45 -22.10 -1.31
N VAL A 329 25.73 -21.98 -0.02
CA VAL A 329 26.34 -20.78 0.57
C VAL A 329 27.59 -21.17 1.36
N TYR A 330 28.71 -20.52 1.05
CA TYR A 330 29.98 -20.65 1.76
C TYR A 330 30.74 -19.32 1.72
N LEU A 331 31.34 -18.89 2.82
CA LEU A 331 32.02 -17.57 2.94
C LEU A 331 31.11 -16.40 2.52
N GLY A 332 29.80 -16.53 2.73
CA GLY A 332 28.81 -15.53 2.29
C GLY A 332 28.62 -15.44 0.77
N THR A 333 29.29 -16.29 -0.01
CA THR A 333 29.09 -16.40 -1.46
C THR A 333 27.99 -17.42 -1.71
N ALA A 334 26.96 -17.01 -2.43
CA ALA A 334 25.87 -17.87 -2.87
C ALA A 334 26.11 -18.32 -4.32
N GLU A 335 25.97 -19.62 -4.57
CA GLU A 335 26.02 -20.22 -5.90
C GLU A 335 24.75 -21.03 -6.14
N SER A 336 24.12 -20.86 -7.30
CA SER A 336 22.93 -21.63 -7.68
C SER A 336 23.20 -23.13 -7.61
N PHE A 337 22.35 -23.86 -6.89
CA PHE A 337 22.49 -25.28 -6.61
C PHE A 337 21.16 -25.89 -6.14
N GLY A 338 20.87 -27.12 -6.55
CA GLY A 338 19.72 -27.88 -6.02
C GLY A 338 18.38 -27.54 -6.69
N ARG A 339 17.30 -27.66 -5.92
CA ARG A 339 15.91 -27.38 -6.32
C ARG A 339 15.17 -26.76 -5.14
N GLN A 340 14.15 -25.97 -5.45
CA GLN A 340 13.32 -25.35 -4.43
C GLN A 340 12.52 -26.41 -3.66
N TRP A 341 12.61 -26.37 -2.33
CA TRP A 341 11.83 -27.26 -1.47
C TRP A 341 10.36 -26.85 -1.38
N GLN A 342 9.51 -27.80 -1.01
CA GLN A 342 8.10 -27.62 -0.67
C GLN A 342 7.83 -28.02 0.77
N VAL A 343 6.67 -27.61 1.29
CA VAL A 343 6.21 -28.09 2.60
C VAL A 343 6.05 -29.62 2.53
N ALA A 344 6.52 -30.31 3.57
CA ALA A 344 6.66 -31.75 3.72
C ALA A 344 7.81 -32.41 2.93
N ASP A 345 8.65 -31.64 2.25
CA ASP A 345 9.89 -32.21 1.69
C ASP A 345 10.88 -32.57 2.81
N VAL A 346 11.64 -33.63 2.58
CA VAL A 346 12.75 -34.07 3.44
C VAL A 346 14.06 -33.81 2.71
N VAL A 347 14.91 -33.00 3.33
CA VAL A 347 16.22 -32.56 2.80
C VAL A 347 17.34 -33.46 3.33
#